data_AF-A0A924Y1U4-F1
#
_entry.id   AF-A0A924Y1U4-F1
#
_cell.length_a   1.000
_cell.length_b   1.000
_cell.length_c   1.000
_cell.angle_alpha   90.00
_cell.angle_beta   90.00
_cell.angle_gamma   90.00
#
_symmetry.space_group_name_H-M   'P 1'
#
loop_
_entity.id
_entity.type
_entity.pdbx_description
1 polymer ?
#
loop_
_entity_poly.entity_id
_entity_poly.type
_entity_poly.pdbx_seq_one_letter_code
_entity_poly.pdbx_strand_id
1 'polypeptide(L)'
;MELKQLHGDRAETAAYLAEALSDLYAGEPEPSPLVGGRTAGLQRLRVFNVAKYQSDRNDVGPTAGASLLAPYLRHGCVTLTEAKQDAVGKIGADRATKWIQELGWRQFWQLQYARYGSRIFAPMEEAKVPLGAGDADTEVPDDILAAETGLNCMDISLRSLYE
;
A
#
# COMPACT_ATOMS: atom_id res chain seq x y z
N MET A 1 -20.32 -13.99 6.92
CA MET A 1 -20.09 -13.18 8.12
C MET A 1 -20.60 -11.77 7.83
N GLU A 2 -21.62 -11.33 8.56
CA GLU A 2 -22.18 -9.99 8.41
C GLU A 2 -21.57 -9.11 9.51
N LEU A 3 -20.70 -8.17 9.13
CA LEU A 3 -20.10 -7.24 10.08
C LEU A 3 -21.15 -6.20 10.48
N LYS A 4 -21.31 -5.98 11.78
CA LYS A 4 -22.19 -4.91 12.27
C LYS A 4 -21.64 -3.56 11.83
N GLN A 5 -22.52 -2.58 11.61
CA GLN A 5 -22.05 -1.20 11.54
C GLN A 5 -21.35 -0.86 12.86
N LEU A 6 -20.09 -0.49 12.74
CA LEU A 6 -19.22 -0.17 13.86
C LEU A 6 -19.50 1.27 14.30
N HIS A 7 -20.04 1.40 15.51
CA HIS A 7 -20.25 2.68 16.19
C HIS A 7 -19.51 2.57 17.53
N GLY A 8 -18.49 3.40 17.73
CA GLY A 8 -17.62 3.33 18.91
C GLY A 8 -16.30 4.06 18.69
N ASP A 9 -15.47 4.13 19.71
CA ASP A 9 -14.11 4.64 19.56
C ASP A 9 -13.18 3.62 18.85
N ARG A 10 -11.93 4.03 18.59
CA ARG A 10 -10.96 3.18 17.88
C ARG A 10 -10.65 1.88 18.62
N ALA A 11 -10.59 1.92 19.95
CA ALA A 11 -10.27 0.76 20.77
C ALA A 11 -11.43 -0.23 20.81
N GLU A 12 -12.67 0.28 20.95
CA GLU A 12 -13.88 -0.54 20.88
C GLU A 12 -14.01 -1.24 19.51
N THR A 13 -13.77 -0.49 18.44
CA THR A 13 -13.79 -1.02 17.08
C THR A 13 -12.72 -2.10 16.87
N ALA A 14 -11.52 -1.87 17.39
CA ALA A 14 -10.42 -2.83 17.33
C ALA A 14 -10.75 -4.14 18.06
N ALA A 15 -11.27 -4.06 19.29
CA ALA A 15 -11.63 -5.23 20.08
C ALA A 15 -12.72 -6.07 19.39
N TYR A 16 -13.75 -5.41 18.84
CA TYR A 16 -14.78 -6.11 18.08
C TYR A 16 -14.21 -6.80 16.82
N LEU A 17 -13.35 -6.12 16.06
CA LEU A 17 -12.76 -6.68 14.85
C LEU A 17 -11.83 -7.85 15.17
N ALA A 18 -11.07 -7.78 16.26
CA ALA A 18 -10.24 -8.88 16.72
C ALA A 18 -11.08 -10.14 17.00
N GLU A 19 -12.19 -9.99 17.72
CA GLU A 19 -13.12 -11.09 17.97
C GLU A 19 -13.77 -11.61 16.68
N ALA A 20 -14.30 -10.70 15.85
CA ALA A 20 -15.03 -11.06 14.64
C ALA A 20 -14.14 -11.71 13.56
N LEU A 21 -12.84 -11.43 13.57
CA LEU A 21 -11.88 -11.91 12.58
C LEU A 21 -10.91 -12.95 13.15
N SER A 22 -11.15 -13.52 14.33
CA SER A 22 -10.18 -14.36 15.06
C SER A 22 -9.59 -15.52 14.25
N ASP A 23 -10.34 -16.06 13.29
CA ASP A 23 -9.92 -17.19 12.44
C ASP A 23 -9.28 -16.75 11.11
N LEU A 24 -9.13 -15.43 10.90
CA LEU A 24 -8.65 -14.82 9.66
C LEU A 24 -7.29 -14.12 9.80
N TYR A 25 -6.69 -14.15 10.98
CA TYR A 25 -5.34 -13.65 11.25
C TYR A 25 -4.62 -14.53 12.27
N ALA A 26 -3.32 -14.31 12.45
CA ALA A 26 -2.49 -14.98 13.44
C ALA A 26 -1.77 -13.94 14.32
N GLY A 27 -1.46 -14.32 15.56
CA GLY A 27 -0.80 -13.43 16.53
C GLY A 27 -1.78 -12.56 17.33
N GLU A 28 -1.21 -11.64 18.12
CA GLU A 28 -1.99 -10.68 18.88
C GLU A 28 -2.63 -9.64 17.94
N PRO A 29 -3.92 -9.28 18.12
CA PRO A 29 -4.57 -8.29 17.28
C PRO A 29 -4.05 -6.88 17.55
N GLU A 30 -3.38 -6.31 16.57
CA GLU A 30 -2.87 -4.94 16.63
C GLU A 30 -3.51 -4.05 15.56
N PRO A 31 -4.22 -2.97 15.95
CA PRO A 31 -4.72 -2.00 15.00
C PRO A 31 -3.58 -1.27 14.32
N SER A 32 -3.66 -1.11 13.00
CA SER A 32 -2.67 -0.33 12.22
C SER A 32 -2.36 1.01 12.89
N PRO A 33 -1.13 1.52 12.87
CA PRO A 33 -0.83 2.88 13.34
C PRO A 33 -1.50 3.96 12.47
N LEU A 34 -1.92 3.61 11.25
CA LEU A 34 -2.62 4.52 10.36
C LEU A 34 -4.09 4.67 10.78
N VAL A 35 -4.50 5.93 10.99
CA VAL A 35 -5.90 6.27 11.20
C VAL A 35 -6.63 6.22 9.86
N GLY A 36 -7.57 5.29 9.71
CA GLY A 36 -8.35 5.14 8.49
C GLY A 36 -9.44 6.21 8.30
N GLY A 37 -10.22 6.04 7.24
CA GLY A 37 -11.40 6.85 6.96
C GLY A 37 -11.14 8.10 6.13
N ARG A 38 -12.23 8.70 5.64
CA ARG A 38 -12.22 9.83 4.71
C ARG A 38 -11.57 11.08 5.30
N THR A 39 -11.86 11.41 6.56
CA THR A 39 -11.31 12.60 7.22
C THR A 39 -9.78 12.55 7.28
N ALA A 40 -9.21 11.43 7.74
CA ALA A 40 -7.76 11.24 7.79
C ALA A 40 -7.13 11.23 6.38
N GLY A 41 -7.80 10.62 5.40
CA GLY A 41 -7.35 10.62 4.01
C GLY A 41 -7.29 12.02 3.38
N LEU A 42 -8.31 12.84 3.60
CA LEU A 42 -8.33 14.23 3.14
C LEU A 42 -7.28 15.09 3.85
N GLN A 43 -7.06 14.88 5.15
CA GLN A 43 -5.99 15.55 5.88
C GLN A 43 -4.62 15.18 5.31
N ARG A 44 -4.37 13.90 5.03
CA ARG A 44 -3.14 13.42 4.40
C ARG A 44 -2.93 14.05 3.01
N LEU A 45 -3.99 14.10 2.20
CA LEU A 45 -3.94 14.73 0.87
C LEU A 45 -3.59 16.22 0.97
N ARG A 46 -4.17 16.94 1.93
CA ARG A 46 -3.91 18.37 2.14
C ARG A 46 -2.44 18.64 2.46
N VAL A 47 -1.84 17.87 3.39
CA VAL A 47 -0.44 18.07 3.83
C VAL A 47 0.60 17.53 2.84
N PHE A 48 0.20 16.70 1.87
CA PHE A 48 1.10 16.18 0.86
C PHE A 48 1.70 17.31 0.01
N ASN A 49 3.04 17.40 0.02
CA ASN A 49 3.81 18.36 -0.75
C ASN A 49 4.11 17.85 -2.17
N VAL A 50 3.10 17.88 -3.03
CA VAL A 50 3.23 17.45 -4.43
C VAL A 50 4.29 18.22 -5.22
N ALA A 51 4.67 19.43 -4.78
CA ALA A 51 5.68 20.23 -5.47
C ALA A 51 7.08 19.62 -5.43
N LYS A 52 7.40 18.85 -4.39
CA LYS A 52 8.69 18.16 -4.27
C LYS A 52 8.67 16.74 -4.83
N TYR A 53 7.48 16.19 -5.06
CA TYR A 53 7.28 14.79 -5.43
C TYR A 53 8.21 14.29 -6.54
N GLN A 54 8.41 15.08 -7.59
CA GLN A 54 9.28 14.66 -8.69
C GLN A 54 10.75 14.45 -8.26
N SER A 55 11.24 15.26 -7.32
CA SER A 55 12.62 15.20 -6.84
C SER A 55 12.86 14.17 -5.74
N ASP A 56 11.87 13.92 -4.87
CA ASP A 56 12.04 13.12 -3.63
C ASP A 56 11.24 11.80 -3.63
N ARG A 57 10.48 11.47 -4.68
CA ARG A 57 9.69 10.22 -4.78
C ARG A 57 10.50 8.92 -4.68
N ASN A 58 11.80 8.97 -4.91
CA ASN A 58 12.69 7.80 -4.84
C ASN A 58 13.48 7.75 -3.53
N ASP A 59 13.33 8.76 -2.67
CA ASP A 59 14.00 8.77 -1.38
C ASP A 59 13.31 7.77 -0.45
N VAL A 60 14.09 7.12 0.40
CA VAL A 60 13.64 6.12 1.37
C VAL A 60 13.82 6.64 2.80
N GLY A 61 13.01 6.15 3.74
CA GLY A 61 13.09 6.54 5.15
C GLY A 61 12.42 7.89 5.46
N PRO A 62 12.87 8.62 6.50
CA PRO A 62 12.21 9.85 6.98
C PRO A 62 12.14 10.99 5.97
N THR A 63 12.97 10.95 4.93
CA THR A 63 13.02 11.94 3.85
C THR A 63 12.17 11.57 2.63
N ALA A 64 11.49 10.41 2.66
CA ALA A 64 10.71 9.93 1.53
C ALA A 64 9.58 10.90 1.13
N GLY A 65 9.57 11.32 -0.13
CA GLY A 65 8.55 12.19 -0.72
C GLY A 65 7.21 11.52 -1.00
N ALA A 66 7.02 10.27 -0.59
CA ALA A 66 5.81 9.52 -0.84
C ALA A 66 4.58 10.20 -0.19
N SER A 67 3.45 10.22 -0.89
CA SER A 67 2.23 10.87 -0.38
C SER A 67 1.60 10.16 0.81
N LEU A 68 1.94 8.89 1.02
CA LEU A 68 1.32 7.99 2.01
C LEU A 68 -0.21 7.91 1.85
N LEU A 69 -0.73 8.14 0.64
CA LEU A 69 -2.15 8.09 0.31
C LEU A 69 -2.65 6.70 -0.09
N ALA A 70 -1.75 5.73 -0.31
CA ALA A 70 -2.08 4.39 -0.81
C ALA A 70 -3.27 3.71 -0.07
N PRO A 71 -3.33 3.66 1.28
CA PRO A 71 -4.46 3.01 1.96
C PRO A 71 -5.78 3.76 1.72
N TYR A 72 -5.77 5.10 1.72
CA TYR A 72 -6.98 5.90 1.49
C TYR A 72 -7.48 5.78 0.04
N LEU A 73 -6.56 5.69 -0.93
CA LEU A 73 -6.90 5.45 -2.34
C LEU A 73 -7.39 4.01 -2.57
N ARG A 74 -6.87 3.02 -1.83
CA ARG A 74 -7.32 1.62 -1.90
C ARG A 74 -8.76 1.48 -1.44
N HIS A 75 -9.11 2.12 -0.33
CA HIS A 75 -10.42 2.01 0.30
C HIS A 75 -11.43 3.10 -0.13
N GLY A 76 -11.12 3.88 -1.18
CA GLY A 76 -12.03 4.91 -1.70
C GLY A 76 -12.30 6.09 -0.76
N CYS A 77 -11.52 6.22 0.32
CA CYS A 77 -11.58 7.36 1.24
C CYS A 77 -11.20 8.67 0.54
N VAL A 78 -10.27 8.57 -0.43
CA VAL A 78 -9.91 9.62 -1.39
C VAL A 78 -9.98 9.01 -2.78
N THR A 79 -10.57 9.74 -3.73
CA THR A 79 -10.67 9.30 -5.13
C THR A 79 -9.45 9.72 -5.94
N LEU A 80 -9.17 9.02 -7.04
CA LEU A 80 -8.12 9.42 -8.00
C LEU A 80 -8.36 10.82 -8.56
N THR A 81 -9.63 11.18 -8.80
CA THR A 81 -10.01 12.50 -9.32
C THR A 81 -9.71 13.60 -8.32
N GLU A 82 -10.08 13.42 -7.04
CA GLU A 82 -9.75 14.36 -5.97
C GLU A 82 -8.24 14.55 -5.83
N ALA A 83 -7.48 13.45 -5.79
CA ALA A 83 -6.02 13.50 -5.67
C ALA A 83 -5.34 14.20 -6.86
N LYS A 84 -5.88 14.02 -8.08
CA LYS A 84 -5.43 14.73 -9.28
C LYS A 84 -5.76 16.22 -9.20
N GLN A 85 -7.01 16.56 -8.87
CA GLN A 85 -7.48 17.94 -8.83
C GLN A 85 -6.76 18.75 -7.76
N ASP A 86 -6.51 18.18 -6.58
CA ASP A 86 -5.73 18.82 -5.51
C ASP A 86 -4.30 19.14 -6.00
N ALA A 87 -3.64 18.18 -6.63
CA ALA A 87 -2.29 18.39 -7.17
C ALA A 87 -2.25 19.46 -8.26
N VAL A 88 -3.16 19.40 -9.23
CA VAL A 88 -3.27 20.40 -10.30
C VAL A 88 -3.58 21.77 -9.73
N GLY A 89 -4.46 21.86 -8.73
CA GLY A 89 -4.79 23.12 -8.06
C GLY A 89 -3.60 23.73 -7.31
N LYS A 90 -2.74 22.89 -6.71
CA LYS A 90 -1.56 23.34 -5.95
C LYS A 90 -0.40 23.80 -6.84
N ILE A 91 -0.12 23.09 -7.93
CA ILE A 91 1.13 23.29 -8.69
C ILE A 91 0.96 23.41 -10.21
N GLY A 92 -0.26 23.32 -10.72
CA GLY A 92 -0.54 23.27 -12.16
C GLY A 92 -0.35 21.87 -12.76
N ALA A 93 -1.04 21.60 -13.88
CA ALA A 93 -1.05 20.28 -14.50
C ALA A 93 0.34 19.83 -14.97
N ASP A 94 1.08 20.72 -15.64
CA ASP A 94 2.40 20.39 -16.22
C ASP A 94 3.38 19.94 -15.15
N ARG A 95 3.42 20.65 -14.01
CA ARG A 95 4.29 20.29 -12.88
C ARG A 95 3.77 19.06 -12.11
N ALA A 96 2.46 18.83 -12.10
CA ALA A 96 1.85 17.65 -11.46
C ALA A 96 1.99 16.37 -12.30
N THR A 97 2.52 16.45 -13.52
CA THR A 97 2.62 15.32 -14.46
C THR A 97 3.14 14.05 -13.83
N LYS A 98 4.24 14.12 -13.05
CA LYS A 98 4.83 12.91 -12.47
C LYS A 98 3.89 12.24 -11.46
N TRP A 99 3.23 13.02 -10.59
CA TRP A 99 2.20 12.50 -9.68
C TRP A 99 1.01 11.90 -10.42
N ILE A 100 0.54 12.57 -11.48
CA ILE A 100 -0.59 12.11 -12.30
C ILE A 100 -0.28 10.77 -12.98
N GLN A 101 0.97 10.56 -13.44
CA GLN A 101 1.41 9.28 -13.98
C GLN A 101 1.29 8.14 -12.95
N GLU A 102 1.62 8.38 -11.69
CA GLU A 102 1.52 7.36 -10.63
C GLU A 102 0.06 7.02 -10.29
N LEU A 103 -0.85 8.00 -10.33
CA LEU A 103 -2.29 7.74 -10.28
C LEU A 103 -2.74 6.91 -11.50
N GLY A 104 -2.16 7.18 -12.67
CA GLY A 104 -2.35 6.41 -13.90
C GLY A 104 -1.88 4.96 -13.76
N TRP A 105 -0.70 4.73 -13.18
CA TRP A 105 -0.19 3.38 -12.88
C TRP A 105 -1.15 2.62 -11.97
N ARG A 106 -1.67 3.27 -10.93
CA ARG A 106 -2.70 2.66 -10.08
C ARG A 106 -3.93 2.24 -10.89
N GLN A 107 -4.45 3.10 -11.76
CA GLN A 107 -5.61 2.78 -12.60
C GLN A 107 -5.30 1.65 -13.58
N PHE A 108 -4.13 1.68 -14.22
CA PHE A 108 -3.69 0.67 -15.16
C PHE A 108 -3.71 -0.73 -14.55
N TRP A 109 -3.15 -0.91 -13.35
CA TRP A 109 -3.12 -2.22 -12.68
C TRP A 109 -4.49 -2.71 -12.22
N GLN A 110 -5.40 -1.81 -11.84
CA GLN A 110 -6.79 -2.20 -11.58
C GLN A 110 -7.50 -2.71 -12.84
N LEU A 111 -7.26 -2.07 -13.99
CA LEU A 111 -7.77 -2.54 -15.27
C LEU A 111 -7.17 -3.90 -15.66
N GLN A 112 -5.87 -4.12 -15.41
CA GLN A 112 -5.24 -5.41 -15.67
C GLN A 112 -5.84 -6.49 -14.77
N TYR A 113 -6.01 -6.21 -13.47
CA TYR A 113 -6.66 -7.13 -12.53
C TYR A 113 -8.07 -7.53 -13.03
N ALA A 114 -8.89 -6.54 -13.41
CA ALA A 114 -10.23 -6.80 -13.92
C ALA A 114 -10.23 -7.60 -15.24
N ARG A 115 -9.24 -7.36 -16.11
CA ARG A 115 -9.10 -8.03 -17.40
C ARG A 115 -8.65 -9.48 -17.28
N TYR A 116 -7.68 -9.76 -16.41
CA TYR A 116 -7.05 -11.07 -16.31
C TYR A 116 -7.64 -11.94 -15.20
N GLY A 117 -8.32 -11.36 -14.21
CA GLY A 117 -8.92 -12.09 -13.11
C GLY A 117 -7.90 -12.95 -12.37
N SER A 118 -8.24 -14.22 -12.11
CA SER A 118 -7.35 -15.16 -11.42
C SER A 118 -6.07 -15.51 -12.18
N ARG A 119 -5.97 -15.21 -13.47
CA ARG A 119 -4.75 -15.50 -14.26
C ARG A 119 -3.51 -14.75 -13.76
N ILE A 120 -3.69 -13.67 -13.01
CA ILE A 120 -2.58 -12.91 -12.41
C ILE A 120 -1.81 -13.72 -11.35
N PHE A 121 -2.41 -14.78 -10.79
CA PHE A 121 -1.78 -15.64 -9.80
C PHE A 121 -0.85 -16.69 -10.41
N ALA A 122 -0.71 -16.70 -11.74
CA ALA A 122 0.20 -17.57 -12.46
C ALA A 122 1.16 -16.72 -13.33
N PRO A 123 2.35 -17.25 -13.68
CA PRO A 123 3.25 -16.60 -14.63
C PRO A 123 2.50 -16.25 -15.93
N MET A 124 2.52 -14.96 -16.30
CA MET A 124 1.85 -14.46 -17.51
C MET A 124 2.72 -14.60 -18.77
N GLU A 125 4.03 -14.79 -18.59
CA GLU A 125 5.02 -15.04 -19.63
C GLU A 125 5.86 -16.26 -19.24
N GLU A 126 6.39 -16.96 -20.24
CA GLU A 126 7.39 -18.00 -20.02
C GLU A 126 8.65 -17.40 -19.37
N ALA A 127 9.29 -18.18 -18.50
CA ALA A 127 10.51 -17.76 -17.84
C ALA A 127 11.63 -17.54 -18.88
N LYS A 128 12.28 -16.37 -18.81
CA LYS A 128 13.37 -15.99 -19.73
C LYS A 128 14.73 -16.58 -19.32
N VAL A 129 14.77 -17.23 -18.17
CA VAL A 129 15.93 -17.93 -17.60
C VAL A 129 15.45 -19.27 -17.02
N PRO A 130 16.32 -20.29 -16.95
CA PRO A 130 16.01 -21.49 -16.20
C PRO A 130 15.74 -21.13 -14.75
N LEU A 131 14.50 -21.28 -14.32
CA LEU A 131 14.16 -21.33 -12.90
C LEU A 131 14.57 -22.74 -12.44
N GLY A 132 15.27 -22.86 -11.31
CA GLY A 132 15.79 -24.15 -10.81
C GLY A 132 14.71 -25.24 -10.76
N ALA A 133 15.13 -26.51 -10.75
CA ALA A 133 14.20 -27.64 -10.80
C ALA A 133 13.32 -27.71 -9.53
N GLY A 134 12.00 -27.79 -9.73
CA GLY A 134 11.00 -27.91 -8.68
C GLY A 134 10.19 -26.63 -8.53
N ASP A 135 8.90 -26.78 -8.21
CA ASP A 135 8.05 -25.66 -7.79
C ASP A 135 8.88 -24.76 -6.89
N ALA A 136 9.10 -23.51 -7.31
CA ALA A 136 9.90 -22.55 -6.56
C ALA A 136 9.53 -22.67 -5.09
N ASP A 137 10.51 -22.94 -4.22
CA ASP A 137 10.31 -23.10 -2.77
C ASP A 137 9.24 -22.10 -2.35
N THR A 138 8.06 -22.62 -2.02
CA THR A 138 6.91 -21.79 -1.67
C THR A 138 7.12 -21.16 -0.29
N GLU A 139 8.18 -21.58 0.38
CA GLU A 139 8.63 -21.07 1.65
C GLU A 139 9.63 -19.93 1.43
N VAL A 140 9.31 -18.79 2.03
CA VAL A 140 10.22 -17.65 2.10
C VAL A 140 11.39 -18.05 3.02
N PRO A 141 12.65 -17.86 2.61
CA PRO A 141 13.81 -18.15 3.45
C PRO A 141 13.75 -17.54 4.85
N ASP A 142 14.24 -18.28 5.85
CA ASP A 142 14.20 -17.89 7.27
C ASP A 142 14.88 -16.54 7.56
N ASP A 143 15.98 -16.25 6.86
CA ASP A 143 16.72 -14.99 7.02
C ASP A 143 15.94 -13.77 6.52
N ILE A 144 15.10 -13.94 5.48
CA ILE A 144 14.15 -12.92 5.02
C ILE A 144 13.02 -12.76 6.04
N LEU A 145 12.45 -13.86 6.55
CA LEU A 145 11.40 -13.81 7.56
C LEU A 145 11.89 -13.13 8.85
N ALA A 146 13.13 -13.38 9.26
CA ALA A 146 13.75 -12.75 10.42
C ALA A 146 14.27 -11.31 10.16
N ALA A 147 14.29 -10.84 8.90
CA ALA A 147 14.96 -9.59 8.50
C ALA A 147 16.46 -9.54 8.88
N GLU A 148 17.15 -10.67 8.72
CA GLU A 148 18.57 -10.88 9.06
C GLU A 148 19.35 -11.45 7.86
N THR A 149 19.06 -10.94 6.66
CA THR A 149 19.73 -11.37 5.41
C THR A 149 21.21 -10.97 5.36
N GLY A 150 21.64 -10.06 6.25
CA GLY A 150 22.97 -9.45 6.24
C GLY A 150 23.09 -8.31 5.22
N LEU A 151 22.03 -8.01 4.48
CA LEU A 151 21.96 -6.91 3.52
C LEU A 151 21.16 -5.76 4.14
N ASN A 152 21.87 -4.78 4.71
CA ASN A 152 21.30 -3.66 5.47
C ASN A 152 20.05 -3.02 4.85
N CYS A 153 20.05 -2.75 3.54
CA CYS A 153 18.89 -2.13 2.88
C CYS A 153 17.63 -3.04 2.90
N MET A 154 17.81 -4.36 2.76
CA MET A 154 16.72 -5.33 2.85
C MET A 154 16.23 -5.44 4.29
N ASP A 155 17.15 -5.64 5.23
CA ASP A 155 16.85 -5.83 6.65
C ASP A 155 16.13 -4.60 7.26
N ILE A 156 16.49 -3.38 6.85
CA ILE A 156 15.78 -2.16 7.26
C ILE A 156 14.37 -2.11 6.66
N SER A 157 14.22 -2.46 5.38
CA SER A 157 12.93 -2.43 4.69
C SER A 157 11.96 -3.49 5.22
N LEU A 158 12.46 -4.68 5.54
CA LEU A 158 11.68 -5.79 6.11
C LEU A 158 11.22 -5.45 7.54
N ARG A 159 12.11 -4.92 8.39
CA ARG A 159 11.70 -4.45 9.73
C ARG A 159 10.62 -3.37 9.65
N SER A 160 10.77 -2.40 8.75
CA SER A 160 9.76 -1.37 8.52
C SER A 160 8.44 -1.91 7.93
N LEU A 161 8.43 -3.11 7.36
CA LEU A 161 7.22 -3.77 6.85
C LEU A 161 6.50 -4.54 7.97
N TYR A 162 7.24 -5.07 8.94
CA TYR A 162 6.71 -5.85 10.06
C TYR A 162 6.16 -4.96 11.18
N GLU A 163 6.69 -3.74 11.31
CA GLU A 163 6.19 -2.67 12.20
C GLU A 163 4.97 -1.93 11.60
#